data_AF-A0A087SQT7-F1
#
_entry.id   AF-A0A087SQT7-F1
#
_cell.length_a   1.000
_cell.length_b   1.000
_cell.length_c   1.000
_cell.angle_alpha   90.00
_cell.angle_beta   90.00
_cell.angle_gamma   90.00
#
_symmetry.space_group_name_H-M   'P 1'
#
loop_
_entity.id
_entity.type
_entity.pdbx_description
1 polymer ?
#
loop_
_entity_poly.entity_id
_entity_poly.type
_entity_poly.pdbx_seq_one_letter_code
_entity_poly.pdbx_strand_id
1 'polypeptide(L)'
;MRVLDLVHAEAVSRNAGILFLGDFWHVRGALPVETLNSAVLRLSQWTQPTIMLVGNHDQVSLGGLDHALTPLAACSPHIHVMEHPMLHAGALWLPYRRARGELLAALRCAGESEAVRAVFAHVDVAGASLNDAFQARDGVPPSAFPRGLEVYTGHYHRPHTVPGTSIHYVGSPYQVSRGEAGQGKRLLVLDGDTWRVREEIPLDIGPRHFSASAFPYAQGPESAADLRSGDR
;
A
#
# COMPACT_ATOMS: atom_id res chain seq x y z
N MET A 1 4.98 15.38 -3.09
CA MET A 1 4.30 15.19 -4.39
C MET A 1 5.06 14.28 -5.36
N ARG A 2 6.40 14.26 -5.37
CA ARG A 2 7.24 13.40 -6.26
C ARG A 2 6.79 11.95 -6.45
N VAL A 3 6.27 11.28 -5.42
CA VAL A 3 5.75 9.91 -5.54
C VAL A 3 4.53 9.87 -6.45
N LEU A 4 3.58 10.77 -6.25
CA LEU A 4 2.37 10.86 -7.07
C LEU A 4 2.72 11.23 -8.53
N ASP A 5 3.70 12.12 -8.72
CA ASP A 5 4.24 12.44 -10.05
C ASP A 5 4.71 11.18 -10.80
N LEU A 6 5.56 10.38 -10.14
CA LEU A 6 6.12 9.17 -10.74
C LEU A 6 5.01 8.14 -11.01
N VAL A 7 4.17 7.85 -10.02
CA VAL A 7 3.07 6.86 -10.17
C VAL A 7 2.16 7.22 -11.35
N HIS A 8 1.79 8.50 -11.47
CA HIS A 8 0.97 8.97 -12.58
C HIS A 8 1.70 8.82 -13.92
N ALA A 9 2.98 9.20 -14.00
CA ALA A 9 3.76 9.06 -15.23
C ALA A 9 3.90 7.60 -15.68
N GLU A 10 4.17 6.67 -14.75
CA GLU A 10 4.26 5.23 -15.04
C GLU A 10 2.91 4.66 -15.51
N ALA A 11 1.81 5.14 -14.95
CA ALA A 11 0.47 4.71 -15.34
C ALA A 11 0.05 5.26 -16.71
N VAL A 12 0.34 6.54 -17.00
CA VAL A 12 0.10 7.17 -18.30
C VAL A 12 0.86 6.43 -19.40
N SER A 13 2.17 6.18 -19.20
CA SER A 13 3.00 5.54 -20.22
C SER A 13 2.58 4.11 -20.55
N ARG A 14 1.92 3.42 -19.60
CA ARG A 14 1.42 2.05 -19.73
C ARG A 14 -0.06 1.96 -20.08
N ASN A 15 -0.77 3.09 -20.16
CA ASN A 15 -2.23 3.11 -20.25
C ASN A 15 -2.88 2.23 -19.15
N ALA A 16 -2.37 2.35 -17.92
CA ALA A 16 -2.75 1.51 -16.79
C ALA A 16 -3.58 2.29 -15.75
N GLY A 17 -4.37 1.56 -14.96
CA GLY A 17 -4.98 2.08 -13.75
C GLY A 17 -3.98 2.15 -12.58
N ILE A 18 -4.35 2.89 -11.54
CA ILE A 18 -3.51 3.11 -10.35
C ILE A 18 -4.22 2.53 -9.13
N LEU A 19 -3.50 1.77 -8.30
CA LEU A 19 -4.03 1.15 -7.09
C LEU A 19 -3.29 1.68 -5.86
N PHE A 20 -4.02 2.27 -4.91
CA PHE A 20 -3.53 2.59 -3.57
C PHE A 20 -4.14 1.64 -2.56
N LEU A 21 -3.31 0.84 -1.87
CA LEU A 21 -3.77 -0.17 -0.92
C LEU A 21 -3.87 0.37 0.51
N GLY A 22 -4.38 1.59 0.67
CA GLY A 22 -4.64 2.25 1.95
C GLY A 22 -3.47 3.01 2.57
N ASP A 23 -3.79 3.74 3.63
CA ASP A 23 -2.91 4.66 4.35
C ASP A 23 -2.29 5.72 3.43
N PHE A 24 -3.13 6.32 2.60
CA PHE A 24 -2.71 7.49 1.82
C PHE A 24 -2.31 8.64 2.75
N TRP A 25 -3.01 8.77 3.87
CA TRP A 25 -2.70 9.71 4.94
C TRP A 25 -2.01 9.00 6.10
N HIS A 26 -0.96 9.63 6.64
CA HIS A 26 -0.18 9.06 7.74
C HIS A 26 -0.80 9.30 9.12
N VAL A 27 -1.34 10.48 9.39
CA VAL A 27 -1.83 10.83 10.74
C VAL A 27 -3.34 10.74 10.78
N ARG A 28 -3.84 9.79 11.58
CA ARG A 28 -5.26 9.63 11.82
C ARG A 28 -5.86 10.92 12.37
N GLY A 29 -6.91 11.44 11.72
CA GLY A 29 -7.66 12.60 12.19
C GLY A 29 -6.94 13.95 12.02
N ALA A 30 -5.77 13.99 11.39
CA ALA A 30 -5.06 15.24 11.12
C ALA A 30 -4.59 15.32 9.66
N LEU A 31 -5.15 16.28 8.93
CA LEU A 31 -4.78 16.56 7.54
C LEU A 31 -4.17 17.97 7.44
N PRO A 32 -2.85 18.09 7.29
CA PRO A 32 -2.23 19.38 7.03
C PRO A 32 -2.79 19.99 5.75
N VAL A 33 -3.30 21.22 5.84
CA VAL A 33 -4.00 21.90 4.74
C VAL A 33 -3.14 22.00 3.48
N GLU A 34 -1.85 22.31 3.63
CA GLU A 34 -0.92 22.41 2.49
C GLU A 34 -0.79 21.07 1.75
N THR A 35 -0.66 19.96 2.47
CA THR A 35 -0.55 18.62 1.89
C THR A 35 -1.87 18.20 1.25
N LEU A 36 -3.00 18.48 1.91
CA LEU A 36 -4.34 18.21 1.39
C LEU A 36 -4.56 18.94 0.06
N ASN A 37 -4.36 20.25 0.04
CA ASN A 37 -4.55 21.07 -1.15
C ASN A 37 -3.63 20.60 -2.29
N SER A 38 -2.37 20.30 -1.99
CA SER A 38 -1.41 19.79 -2.97
C SER A 38 -1.85 18.44 -3.56
N ALA A 39 -2.35 17.53 -2.73
CA ALA A 39 -2.85 16.24 -3.17
C ALA A 39 -4.11 16.37 -4.03
N VAL A 40 -5.09 17.18 -3.60
CA VAL A 40 -6.34 17.44 -4.34
C VAL A 40 -6.04 18.07 -5.69
N LEU A 41 -5.23 19.12 -5.74
CA LEU A 41 -4.85 19.77 -7.00
C LEU A 41 -4.16 18.78 -7.95
N ARG A 42 -3.25 17.96 -7.43
CA ARG A 42 -2.55 16.96 -8.23
C ARG A 42 -3.50 15.91 -8.80
N LEU A 43 -4.33 15.32 -7.94
CA LEU A 43 -5.22 14.21 -8.27
C LEU A 43 -6.38 14.65 -9.17
N SER A 44 -6.83 15.90 -9.05
CA SER A 44 -7.85 16.47 -9.95
C SER A 44 -7.42 16.52 -11.42
N GLN A 45 -6.11 16.46 -11.70
CA GLN A 45 -5.56 16.45 -13.06
C GLN A 45 -5.37 15.04 -13.63
N TRP A 46 -5.57 14.00 -12.83
CA TRP A 46 -5.37 12.62 -13.27
C TRP A 46 -6.52 12.14 -14.15
N THR A 47 -6.17 11.38 -15.19
CA THR A 47 -7.13 10.78 -16.14
C THR A 47 -7.19 9.25 -16.04
N GLN A 48 -6.21 8.66 -15.36
CA GLN A 48 -6.06 7.22 -15.18
C GLN A 48 -7.08 6.74 -14.14
N PRO A 49 -7.82 5.65 -14.40
CA PRO A 49 -8.67 5.02 -13.40
C PRO A 49 -7.86 4.70 -12.15
N THR A 50 -8.30 5.21 -11.01
CA THR A 50 -7.57 5.12 -9.75
C THR A 50 -8.47 4.51 -8.69
N ILE A 51 -8.04 3.41 -8.09
CA ILE A 51 -8.73 2.78 -6.97
C ILE A 51 -7.93 3.07 -5.71
N MET A 52 -8.61 3.59 -4.68
CA MET A 52 -8.03 3.87 -3.38
C MET A 52 -8.75 3.07 -2.31
N LEU A 53 -8.05 2.15 -1.69
CA LEU A 53 -8.55 1.39 -0.56
C LEU A 53 -8.45 2.23 0.71
N VAL A 54 -9.44 2.18 1.60
CA VAL A 54 -9.37 2.90 2.89
C VAL A 54 -8.49 2.12 3.86
N GLY A 55 -7.37 2.71 4.31
CA GLY A 55 -6.48 2.13 5.32
C GLY A 55 -6.86 2.49 6.76
N ASN A 56 -6.11 2.00 7.74
CA ASN A 56 -6.40 2.31 9.15
C ASN A 56 -6.04 3.75 9.52
N HIS A 57 -5.04 4.37 8.90
CA HIS A 57 -4.67 5.75 9.17
C HIS A 57 -5.62 6.75 8.50
N ASP A 58 -6.30 6.33 7.43
CA ASP A 58 -7.29 7.16 6.74
C ASP A 58 -8.59 7.33 7.54
N GLN A 59 -8.94 6.36 8.41
CA GLN A 59 -10.21 6.32 9.15
C GLN A 59 -10.17 7.13 10.45
N VAL A 60 -11.15 8.00 10.66
CA VAL A 60 -11.32 8.72 11.94
C VAL A 60 -12.07 7.86 12.96
N SER A 61 -13.17 7.25 12.54
CA SER A 61 -14.04 6.45 13.41
C SER A 61 -13.72 4.95 13.35
N LEU A 62 -14.24 4.19 14.33
CA LEU A 62 -14.07 2.74 14.41
C LEU A 62 -14.84 1.98 13.31
N GLY A 63 -15.90 2.59 12.78
CA GLY A 63 -16.72 2.02 11.69
C GLY A 63 -16.11 2.19 10.31
N GLY A 64 -15.08 3.03 10.17
CA GLY A 64 -14.28 3.17 8.95
C GLY A 64 -14.92 3.94 7.78
N LEU A 65 -16.15 4.46 7.95
CA LEU A 65 -16.87 5.22 6.93
C LEU A 65 -16.56 6.73 6.95
N ASP A 66 -16.23 7.27 8.13
CA ASP A 66 -15.66 8.62 8.21
C ASP A 66 -14.15 8.53 8.00
N HIS A 67 -13.70 8.92 6.81
CA HIS A 67 -12.31 8.79 6.41
C HIS A 67 -11.79 9.97 5.58
N ALA A 68 -10.47 10.13 5.58
CA ALA A 68 -9.76 11.22 4.94
C ALA A 68 -9.66 11.13 3.41
N LEU A 69 -10.16 10.05 2.77
CA LEU A 69 -10.15 9.90 1.31
C LEU A 69 -11.34 10.58 0.61
N THR A 70 -12.37 11.02 1.35
CA THR A 70 -13.57 11.64 0.77
C THR A 70 -13.27 12.84 -0.12
N PRO A 71 -12.39 13.79 0.27
CA PRO A 71 -12.02 14.91 -0.62
C PRO A 71 -11.30 14.45 -1.90
N LEU A 72 -10.58 13.33 -1.86
CA LEU A 72 -9.84 12.80 -3.01
C LEU A 72 -10.79 12.16 -4.03
N ALA A 73 -11.79 11.40 -3.56
CA ALA A 73 -12.86 10.88 -4.42
C ALA A 73 -13.64 12.02 -5.10
N ALA A 74 -13.91 13.10 -4.37
CA ALA A 74 -14.66 14.23 -4.90
C ALA A 74 -13.90 15.07 -5.94
N CYS A 75 -12.56 15.01 -5.96
CA CYS A 75 -11.76 15.89 -6.81
C CYS A 75 -11.58 15.40 -8.25
N SER A 76 -11.86 14.12 -8.54
CA SER A 76 -11.76 13.56 -9.88
C SER A 76 -12.76 12.42 -10.09
N PRO A 77 -13.47 12.36 -11.22
CA PRO A 77 -14.38 11.25 -11.54
C PRO A 77 -13.63 9.93 -11.81
N HIS A 78 -12.30 9.97 -11.96
CA HIS A 78 -11.47 8.80 -12.19
C HIS A 78 -11.02 8.13 -10.87
N ILE A 79 -11.32 8.71 -9.71
CA ILE A 79 -10.92 8.19 -8.41
C ILE A 79 -12.10 7.49 -7.75
N HIS A 80 -11.94 6.19 -7.50
CA HIS A 80 -12.90 5.35 -6.80
C HIS A 80 -12.32 4.93 -5.46
N VAL A 81 -12.96 5.36 -4.37
CA VAL A 81 -12.60 4.92 -3.02
C VAL A 81 -13.39 3.68 -2.66
N MET A 82 -12.68 2.62 -2.28
CA MET A 82 -13.27 1.37 -1.81
C MET A 82 -13.31 1.40 -0.29
N GLU A 83 -14.44 1.85 0.26
CA GLU A 83 -14.64 1.94 1.71
C GLU A 83 -15.31 0.69 2.32
N HIS A 84 -15.89 -0.19 1.49
CA HIS A 84 -16.47 -1.48 1.89
C HIS A 84 -15.81 -2.68 1.17
N PRO A 85 -15.84 -3.89 1.77
CA PRO A 85 -15.52 -5.12 1.06
C PRO A 85 -16.38 -5.28 -0.20
N MET A 86 -15.75 -5.46 -1.36
CA MET A 86 -16.48 -5.61 -2.62
C MET A 86 -15.72 -6.38 -3.69
N LEU A 87 -16.46 -6.98 -4.61
CA LEU A 87 -15.92 -7.57 -5.83
C LEU A 87 -15.91 -6.54 -6.95
N HIS A 88 -14.75 -6.34 -7.57
CA HIS A 88 -14.60 -5.47 -8.73
C HIS A 88 -13.45 -5.97 -9.61
N ALA A 89 -13.64 -5.98 -10.93
CA ALA A 89 -12.66 -6.44 -11.92
C ALA A 89 -12.09 -7.86 -11.66
N GLY A 90 -12.94 -8.77 -11.17
CA GLY A 90 -12.53 -10.14 -10.83
C GLY A 90 -11.55 -10.23 -9.65
N ALA A 91 -11.53 -9.22 -8.78
CA ALA A 91 -10.76 -9.22 -7.54
C ALA A 91 -11.63 -8.83 -6.34
N LEU A 92 -11.25 -9.32 -5.16
CA LEU A 92 -11.84 -8.90 -3.89
C LEU A 92 -11.05 -7.73 -3.31
N TRP A 93 -11.72 -6.63 -2.99
CA TRP A 93 -11.14 -5.43 -2.40
C TRP A 93 -11.55 -5.35 -0.92
N LEU A 94 -10.58 -5.28 -0.02
CA LEU A 94 -10.77 -5.37 1.43
C LEU A 94 -10.15 -4.17 2.16
N PRO A 95 -10.88 -3.07 2.34
CA PRO A 95 -10.41 -1.96 3.16
C PRO A 95 -10.20 -2.39 4.60
N TYR A 96 -9.42 -1.59 5.33
CA TYR A 96 -9.14 -1.89 6.72
C TYR A 96 -10.43 -1.97 7.54
N ARG A 97 -10.50 -2.98 8.39
CA ARG A 97 -11.55 -3.15 9.39
C ARG A 97 -10.94 -3.58 10.72
N ARG A 98 -11.29 -2.84 11.77
CA ARG A 98 -10.93 -3.24 13.14
C ARG A 98 -11.63 -4.55 13.53
N ALA A 99 -12.92 -4.67 13.19
CA ALA A 99 -13.68 -5.90 13.42
C ALA A 99 -13.44 -6.88 12.27
N ARG A 100 -12.72 -7.97 12.56
CA ARG A 100 -12.31 -8.96 11.55
C ARG A 100 -13.45 -9.81 10.99
N GLY A 101 -14.64 -9.79 11.59
CA GLY A 101 -15.78 -10.63 11.18
C GLY A 101 -16.20 -10.41 9.72
N GLU A 102 -16.35 -9.15 9.31
CA GLU A 102 -16.72 -8.75 7.94
C GLU A 102 -15.66 -9.21 6.94
N LEU A 103 -14.38 -9.00 7.30
CA LEU A 103 -13.24 -9.39 6.47
C LEU A 103 -13.17 -10.91 6.27
N LEU A 104 -13.28 -11.67 7.34
CA LEU A 104 -13.22 -13.14 7.28
C LEU A 104 -14.42 -13.71 6.51
N ALA A 105 -15.59 -13.06 6.58
CA ALA A 105 -16.74 -13.45 5.77
C ALA A 105 -16.48 -13.22 4.28
N ALA A 106 -15.95 -12.05 3.91
CA ALA A 106 -15.62 -11.74 2.53
C ALA A 106 -14.56 -12.69 1.94
N LEU A 107 -13.51 -13.02 2.72
CA LEU A 107 -12.49 -13.99 2.30
C LEU A 107 -13.06 -15.39 2.07
N ARG A 108 -13.97 -15.86 2.95
CA ARG A 108 -14.65 -17.14 2.75
C ARG A 108 -15.46 -17.17 1.46
N CYS A 109 -16.28 -16.14 1.22
CA CYS A 109 -17.07 -16.03 -0.01
C CYS A 109 -16.18 -15.98 -1.27
N ALA A 110 -15.04 -15.29 -1.22
CA ALA A 110 -14.10 -15.29 -2.34
C ALA A 110 -13.45 -16.65 -2.57
N GLY A 111 -13.16 -17.42 -1.51
CA GLY A 111 -12.61 -18.77 -1.64
C GLY A 111 -13.56 -19.79 -2.28
N GLU A 112 -14.87 -19.51 -2.27
CA GLU A 112 -15.91 -20.32 -2.90
C GLU A 112 -16.20 -19.92 -4.35
N SER A 113 -15.61 -18.82 -4.84
CA SER A 113 -15.92 -18.24 -6.15
C SER A 113 -14.73 -18.32 -7.10
N GLU A 114 -14.87 -19.13 -8.16
CA GLU A 114 -13.87 -19.20 -9.26
C GLU A 114 -13.71 -17.89 -10.04
N ALA A 115 -14.66 -16.95 -9.91
CA ALA A 115 -14.56 -15.64 -10.54
C ALA A 115 -13.54 -14.70 -9.87
N VAL A 116 -13.10 -15.01 -8.65
CA VAL A 116 -12.12 -14.17 -7.92
C VAL A 116 -10.71 -14.65 -8.26
N ARG A 117 -9.91 -13.75 -8.82
CA ARG A 117 -8.56 -14.03 -9.33
C ARG A 117 -7.45 -13.46 -8.44
N ALA A 118 -7.78 -12.47 -7.61
CA ALA A 118 -6.86 -11.85 -6.67
C ALA A 118 -7.60 -11.22 -5.49
N VAL A 119 -6.85 -10.90 -4.44
CA VAL A 119 -7.32 -10.13 -3.29
C VAL A 119 -6.44 -8.89 -3.09
N PHE A 120 -7.06 -7.73 -2.97
CA PHE A 120 -6.41 -6.48 -2.60
C PHE A 120 -6.89 -6.07 -1.22
N ALA A 121 -5.99 -5.84 -0.27
CA ALA A 121 -6.36 -5.65 1.12
C ALA A 121 -5.55 -4.55 1.82
N HIS A 122 -6.04 -4.13 2.98
CA HIS A 122 -5.25 -3.37 3.94
C HIS A 122 -5.40 -4.03 5.32
N VAL A 123 -4.53 -5.00 5.60
CA VAL A 123 -4.65 -5.88 6.78
C VAL A 123 -3.32 -6.25 7.40
N ASP A 124 -3.35 -6.56 8.68
CA ASP A 124 -2.29 -7.28 9.40
C ASP A 124 -2.42 -8.79 9.18
N VAL A 125 -1.32 -9.44 8.80
CA VAL A 125 -1.25 -10.88 8.56
C VAL A 125 -0.23 -11.49 9.51
N ALA A 126 -0.62 -12.55 10.21
CA ALA A 126 0.27 -13.24 11.13
C ALA A 126 1.47 -13.83 10.37
N GLY A 127 2.68 -13.62 10.90
CA GLY A 127 3.94 -14.02 10.27
C GLY A 127 4.53 -13.01 9.27
N ALA A 128 3.83 -11.90 8.98
CA ALA A 128 4.35 -10.84 8.13
C ALA A 128 5.50 -10.07 8.80
N SER A 129 6.46 -9.59 8.02
CA SER A 129 7.58 -8.77 8.50
C SER A 129 7.12 -7.33 8.79
N LEU A 130 7.25 -6.91 10.04
CA LEU A 130 7.07 -5.51 10.44
C LEU A 130 8.29 -4.67 10.03
N ASN A 131 9.47 -5.26 10.15
CA ASN A 131 10.76 -4.75 9.72
C ASN A 131 11.75 -5.92 9.54
N ASP A 132 13.03 -5.63 9.38
CA ASP A 132 14.11 -6.59 9.15
C ASP A 132 14.31 -7.57 10.31
N ALA A 133 13.92 -7.19 11.53
CA ALA A 133 14.15 -7.97 12.74
C ALA A 133 12.88 -8.63 13.32
N PHE A 134 11.70 -8.11 13.03
CA PHE A 134 10.45 -8.50 13.72
C PHE A 134 9.35 -8.93 12.75
N GLN A 135 8.65 -10.01 13.14
CA GLN A 135 7.44 -10.50 12.50
C GLN A 135 6.21 -10.29 13.38
N ALA A 136 5.06 -10.05 12.76
CA ALA A 136 3.76 -9.95 13.40
C ALA A 136 3.37 -11.30 14.02
N ARG A 137 3.06 -11.32 15.31
CA ARG A 137 2.59 -12.52 16.02
C ARG A 137 1.08 -12.71 15.89
N ASP A 138 0.36 -11.59 15.85
CA ASP A 138 -1.07 -11.53 15.66
C ASP A 138 -1.40 -11.07 14.24
N GLY A 139 -2.64 -11.31 13.82
CA GLY A 139 -3.10 -10.92 12.49
C GLY A 139 -4.19 -11.84 11.98
N VAL A 140 -4.64 -11.60 10.75
CA VAL A 140 -5.39 -12.59 9.98
C VAL A 140 -4.44 -13.75 9.70
N PRO A 141 -4.82 -15.01 10.02
CA PRO A 141 -3.96 -16.14 9.71
C PRO A 141 -3.89 -16.33 8.19
N PRO A 142 -2.72 -16.66 7.60
CA PRO A 142 -2.61 -16.89 6.16
C PRO A 142 -3.61 -17.93 5.60
N SER A 143 -4.00 -18.91 6.42
CA SER A 143 -4.99 -19.94 6.06
C SER A 143 -6.41 -19.40 5.85
N ALA A 144 -6.71 -18.17 6.27
CA ALA A 144 -8.00 -17.54 6.00
C ALA A 144 -8.10 -16.97 4.57
N PHE A 145 -6.98 -16.80 3.87
CA PHE A 145 -6.98 -16.33 2.49
C PHE A 145 -7.21 -17.49 1.50
N PRO A 146 -7.91 -17.26 0.39
CA PRO A 146 -8.09 -18.27 -0.66
C PRO A 146 -6.75 -18.80 -1.18
N ARG A 147 -6.63 -20.12 -1.31
CA ARG A 147 -5.42 -20.76 -1.82
C ARG A 147 -5.27 -20.50 -3.33
N GLY A 148 -4.03 -20.29 -3.77
CA GLY A 148 -3.71 -20.13 -5.19
C GLY A 148 -4.05 -18.76 -5.78
N LEU A 149 -4.59 -17.84 -4.99
CA LEU A 149 -4.78 -16.45 -5.39
C LEU A 149 -3.60 -15.59 -4.94
N GLU A 150 -3.26 -14.61 -5.76
CA GLU A 150 -2.34 -13.53 -5.38
C GLU A 150 -3.07 -12.57 -4.44
N VAL A 151 -2.45 -12.27 -3.30
CA VAL A 151 -2.96 -11.29 -2.34
C VAL A 151 -1.98 -10.14 -2.24
N TYR A 152 -2.42 -8.92 -2.55
CA TYR A 152 -1.63 -7.70 -2.39
C TYR A 152 -2.21 -6.89 -1.23
N THR A 153 -1.40 -6.55 -0.24
CA THR A 153 -1.85 -5.80 0.94
C THR A 153 -0.97 -4.60 1.27
N GLY A 154 -1.59 -3.53 1.75
CA GLY A 154 -0.92 -2.42 2.43
C GLY A 154 -0.66 -2.74 3.91
N HIS A 155 -0.70 -1.72 4.77
CA HIS A 155 -0.52 -1.75 6.23
C HIS A 155 0.95 -1.78 6.70
N TYR A 156 1.76 -2.76 6.27
CA TYR A 156 3.19 -2.78 6.62
C TYR A 156 4.07 -2.20 5.53
N HIS A 157 5.11 -1.47 5.95
CA HIS A 157 5.90 -0.61 5.07
C HIS A 157 7.07 -1.33 4.38
N ARG A 158 7.47 -2.50 4.86
CA ARG A 158 8.50 -3.31 4.21
C ARG A 158 7.89 -4.06 3.04
N PRO A 159 8.35 -3.86 1.79
CA PRO A 159 7.91 -4.69 0.68
C PRO A 159 8.41 -6.14 0.88
N HIS A 160 7.50 -7.11 0.95
CA HIS A 160 7.86 -8.53 1.14
C HIS A 160 6.70 -9.48 0.80
N THR A 161 7.01 -10.78 0.72
CA THR A 161 6.00 -11.85 0.67
C THR A 161 6.01 -12.58 2.00
N VAL A 162 4.84 -12.84 2.59
CA VAL A 162 4.73 -13.63 3.82
C VAL A 162 5.23 -15.07 3.54
N PRO A 163 6.18 -15.60 4.32
CA PRO A 163 6.84 -16.88 3.99
C PRO A 163 5.85 -18.03 3.77
N GLY A 164 6.03 -18.76 2.65
CA GLY A 164 5.19 -19.93 2.32
C GLY A 164 3.79 -19.59 1.79
N THR A 165 3.57 -18.35 1.34
CA THR A 165 2.26 -17.86 0.86
C THR A 165 2.40 -17.02 -0.42
N SER A 166 1.27 -16.70 -1.06
CA SER A 166 1.17 -15.67 -2.12
C SER A 166 0.60 -14.35 -1.56
N ILE A 167 0.98 -13.98 -0.34
CA ILE A 167 0.54 -12.74 0.32
C ILE A 167 1.68 -11.74 0.32
N HIS A 168 1.51 -10.66 -0.44
CA HIS A 168 2.50 -9.65 -0.73
C HIS A 168 2.15 -8.34 -0.02
N TYR A 169 3.03 -7.88 0.86
CA TYR A 169 3.01 -6.49 1.28
C TYR A 169 3.68 -5.64 0.21
N VAL A 170 2.94 -4.66 -0.32
CA VAL A 170 3.45 -3.73 -1.34
C VAL A 170 4.46 -2.76 -0.73
N GLY A 171 4.34 -2.49 0.57
CA GLY A 171 5.21 -1.58 1.31
C GLY A 171 4.90 -0.10 1.07
N SER A 172 5.68 0.76 1.71
CA SER A 172 5.65 2.20 1.52
C SER A 172 6.43 2.61 0.27
N PRO A 173 6.10 3.76 -0.36
CA PRO A 173 6.82 4.23 -1.55
C PRO A 173 8.21 4.83 -1.23
N TYR A 174 8.49 5.13 0.04
CA TYR A 174 9.76 5.62 0.56
C TYR A 174 9.90 5.26 2.04
N GLN A 175 11.09 5.38 2.62
CA GLN A 175 11.31 5.04 4.03
C GLN A 175 10.66 6.10 4.92
N VAL A 176 9.63 5.73 5.69
CA VAL A 176 8.90 6.68 6.55
C VAL A 176 9.39 6.65 8.00
N SER A 177 10.16 5.63 8.37
CA SER A 177 10.71 5.45 9.71
C SER A 177 12.09 4.80 9.69
N ARG A 178 12.84 4.94 10.79
CA ARG A 178 14.15 4.30 10.97
C ARG A 178 14.12 2.77 10.90
N GLY A 179 12.96 2.16 11.19
CA GLY A 179 12.77 0.71 11.06
C GLY A 179 12.82 0.22 9.61
N GLU A 180 12.84 1.15 8.66
CA GLU A 180 12.93 0.88 7.22
C GLU A 180 14.30 1.25 6.63
N ALA A 181 15.29 1.57 7.48
CA ALA A 181 16.64 1.91 7.05
C ALA A 181 17.23 0.85 6.12
N GLY A 182 17.79 1.29 4.99
CA GLY A 182 18.35 0.41 3.97
C GLY A 182 17.34 -0.44 3.17
N GLN A 183 16.05 -0.39 3.47
CA GLN A 183 15.05 -1.14 2.70
C GLN A 183 14.85 -0.52 1.32
N GLY A 184 14.95 -1.35 0.28
CA GLY A 184 14.51 -1.01 -1.07
C GLY A 184 13.00 -0.87 -1.13
N LYS A 185 12.52 0.15 -1.84
CA LYS A 185 11.09 0.41 -2.08
C LYS A 185 10.77 0.15 -3.54
N ARG A 186 9.49 -0.11 -3.86
CA ARG A 186 9.08 -0.47 -5.21
C ARG A 186 7.63 -0.10 -5.51
N LEU A 187 7.33 0.02 -6.79
CA LEU A 187 5.98 0.00 -7.35
C LEU A 187 5.79 -1.34 -8.08
N LEU A 188 4.64 -1.98 -7.90
CA LEU A 188 4.29 -3.20 -8.63
C LEU A 188 3.48 -2.84 -9.87
N VAL A 189 3.86 -3.40 -11.02
CA VAL A 189 3.05 -3.37 -12.24
C VAL A 189 2.40 -4.74 -12.38
N LEU A 190 1.07 -4.76 -12.37
CA LEU A 190 0.29 -5.97 -12.47
C LEU A 190 -0.26 -6.15 -13.89
N ASP A 191 -0.41 -7.41 -14.28
CA ASP A 191 -1.16 -7.79 -15.47
C ASP A 191 -2.66 -7.51 -15.27
N GLY A 192 -3.31 -6.81 -16.20
CA GLY A 192 -4.72 -6.42 -16.09
C GLY A 192 -5.72 -7.58 -16.13
N ASP A 193 -5.31 -8.74 -16.66
CA ASP A 193 -6.17 -9.92 -16.78
C ASP A 193 -5.94 -10.93 -15.65
N THR A 194 -4.70 -11.13 -15.24
CA THR A 194 -4.33 -12.19 -14.28
C THR A 194 -3.96 -11.66 -12.90
N TRP A 195 -3.82 -10.33 -12.75
CA TRP A 195 -3.32 -9.65 -11.55
C TRP A 195 -1.92 -10.06 -11.10
N ARG A 196 -1.20 -10.87 -11.87
CA ARG A 196 0.18 -11.27 -11.55
C ARG A 196 1.15 -10.11 -11.77
N VAL A 197 2.21 -10.06 -10.96
CA VAL A 197 3.29 -9.09 -11.14
C VAL A 197 3.99 -9.31 -12.49
N ARG A 198 4.00 -8.28 -13.34
CA ARG A 198 4.77 -8.24 -14.59
C ARG A 198 6.13 -7.58 -14.41
N GLU A 199 6.20 -6.56 -13.58
CA GLU A 199 7.39 -5.73 -13.38
C GLU A 199 7.38 -5.14 -11.97
N GLU A 200 8.56 -5.01 -11.38
CA GLU A 200 8.79 -4.22 -10.17
C GLU A 200 9.65 -3.01 -10.53
N ILE A 201 9.14 -1.81 -10.29
CA ILE A 201 9.86 -0.56 -10.55
C ILE A 201 10.48 -0.10 -9.22
N PRO A 202 11.82 -0.06 -9.09
CA PRO A 202 12.47 0.44 -7.88
C PRO A 202 12.09 1.90 -7.62
N LEU A 203 11.69 2.19 -6.38
CA LEU A 203 11.40 3.55 -5.94
C LEU A 203 12.55 4.07 -5.10
N ASP A 204 13.12 5.18 -5.56
CA ASP A 204 14.20 5.87 -4.88
C ASP A 204 13.85 7.36 -4.71
N ILE A 205 12.74 7.59 -4.00
CA ILE A 205 12.16 8.90 -3.74
C ILE A 205 12.16 9.14 -2.23
N GLY A 206 12.23 10.41 -1.83
CA GLY A 206 12.08 10.81 -0.44
C GLY A 206 13.36 10.58 0.39
N PRO A 207 13.24 10.85 1.70
CA PRO A 207 14.33 10.63 2.65
C PRO A 207 14.73 9.17 2.78
N ARG A 208 16.00 8.95 3.06
CA ARG A 208 16.58 7.66 3.45
C ARG A 208 16.95 7.68 4.92
N HIS A 209 16.83 6.50 5.54
CA HIS A 209 17.29 6.23 6.88
C HIS A 209 18.52 5.35 6.84
N PHE A 210 19.51 5.70 7.66
CA PHE A 210 20.76 4.97 7.78
C PHE A 210 20.91 4.44 9.21
N SER A 211 21.47 3.24 9.32
CA SER A 211 21.85 2.67 10.61
C SER A 211 23.37 2.65 10.70
N ALA A 212 23.94 3.49 11.57
CA ALA A 212 25.34 3.37 11.94
C ALA A 212 25.50 2.15 12.85
N SER A 213 26.19 1.11 12.39
CA SER A 213 26.65 0.02 13.25
C SER A 213 28.14 0.20 13.54
N ALA A 214 28.57 -0.12 14.76
CA ALA A 214 29.99 -0.09 15.15
C ALA A 214 30.84 -1.17 14.44
N PHE A 215 30.24 -1.96 13.55
CA PHE A 215 30.90 -2.98 12.74
C PHE A 215 30.97 -2.52 11.27
N PRO A 216 32.10 -2.71 10.58
CA PRO A 216 32.43 -2.04 9.31
C PRO A 216 31.64 -2.49 8.07
N TYR A 217 30.57 -3.29 8.23
CA TYR A 217 29.76 -3.80 7.11
C TYR A 217 28.41 -3.09 6.92
N ALA A 218 28.07 -2.11 7.77
CA ALA A 218 26.90 -1.28 7.52
C ALA A 218 27.20 -0.28 6.40
N GLN A 219 26.55 -0.45 5.24
CA GLN A 219 26.66 0.50 4.12
C GLN A 219 25.98 1.81 4.48
N GLY A 220 26.78 2.77 4.95
CA GLY A 220 26.42 4.18 5.00
C GLY A 220 26.64 4.87 3.64
N PRO A 221 26.25 6.14 3.49
CA PRO A 221 26.58 6.92 2.30
C PRO A 221 28.11 7.00 2.13
N GLU A 222 28.61 6.77 0.91
CA GLU A 222 30.05 6.81 0.60
C GLU A 222 30.59 8.25 0.63
N SER A 223 29.73 9.24 0.40
CA SER A 223 30.08 10.66 0.46
C SER A 223 28.91 11.56 0.91
N ALA A 224 29.22 12.79 1.32
CA ALA A 224 28.22 13.79 1.65
C ALA A 224 27.35 14.22 0.44
N ALA A 225 27.81 13.97 -0.79
CA ALA A 225 27.05 14.25 -2.00
C ALA A 225 25.90 13.23 -2.23
N ASP A 226 25.95 12.08 -1.57
CA ASP A 226 24.94 11.02 -1.69
C ASP A 226 23.73 11.24 -0.76
N LEU A 227 23.81 12.25 0.11
CA LEU A 227 22.76 12.59 1.08
C LEU A 227 21.70 13.49 0.46
N ARG A 228 20.44 13.21 0.80
CA ARG A 228 19.28 14.02 0.41
C ARG A 228 18.83 14.91 1.56
N SER A 229 18.10 15.96 1.22
CA SER A 229 17.39 16.75 2.23
C SER A 229 16.42 15.85 3.01
N GLY A 230 16.62 15.79 4.32
CA GLY A 230 15.79 15.03 5.25
C GLY A 230 16.30 13.62 5.59
N ASP A 231 17.42 13.18 5.02
CA ASP A 231 18.08 11.91 5.40
C ASP A 231 18.46 11.91 6.89
N ARG A 232 18.34 10.75 7.56
CA ARG A 232 18.57 10.61 9.02
C ARG A 232 19.24 9.31 9.43
#